data_AF-G9WU69-F1
#
_entry.id   AF-G9WU69-F1
#
_cell.length_a   1.000
_cell.length_b   1.000
_cell.length_c   1.000
_cell.angle_alpha   90.00
_cell.angle_beta   90.00
_cell.angle_gamma   90.00
#
_symmetry.space_group_name_H-M   'P 1'
#
loop_
_entity.id
_entity.type
_entity.pdbx_description
1 polymer ?
#
loop_
_entity_poly.entity_id
_entity_poly.type
_entity_poly.pdbx_seq_one_letter_code
_entity_poly.pdbx_strand_id
1 'polypeptide(L)' 'MEKKSRPQDNWDKKNGYVLKSFKMYQTLFDEFKATCQRLGVTQSGQISKLMKQFVEENREK' A
#
# COMPACT_ATOMS: atom_id res chain seq x y z
N MET A 1 24.43 5.26 -15.94
CA MET A 1 23.90 6.45 -15.23
C MET A 1 23.70 6.06 -13.79
N GLU A 2 24.53 6.56 -12.87
CA GLU A 2 24.35 6.31 -11.44
C GLU A 2 23.08 7.01 -10.95
N LYS A 3 22.13 6.23 -10.42
CA LYS A 3 20.91 6.77 -9.80
C LYS A 3 21.32 7.48 -8.51
N LYS A 4 21.35 8.83 -8.53
CA LYS A 4 21.49 9.62 -7.29
C LYS A 4 20.31 9.32 -6.38
N SER A 5 20.60 8.90 -5.14
CA SER A 5 19.58 8.62 -4.11
C SER A 5 18.81 9.90 -3.79
N ARG A 6 17.48 9.86 -3.89
CA ARG A 6 16.62 10.99 -3.53
C ARG A 6 16.42 11.00 -2.00
N PRO A 7 16.12 12.15 -1.39
CA PRO A 7 15.78 12.22 0.03
C PRO A 7 14.66 11.24 0.44
N GLN A 8 13.70 11.00 -0.46
CA GLN A 8 12.63 10.03 -0.29
C GLN A 8 13.15 8.59 -0.17
N ASP A 9 14.13 8.21 -1.00
CA ASP A 9 14.72 6.86 -0.98
C ASP A 9 15.46 6.61 0.35
N ASN A 10 16.08 7.65 0.91
CA ASN A 10 16.72 7.58 2.24
C ASN A 10 15.69 7.45 3.37
N TRP A 11 14.56 8.17 3.28
CA TRP A 11 13.49 8.06 4.26
C TRP A 11 12.79 6.69 4.20
N ASP A 12 12.50 6.21 2.99
CA ASP A 12 11.88 4.90 2.77
C ASP A 12 12.75 3.80 3.37
N LYS A 13 14.06 3.82 3.09
CA LYS A 13 15.03 2.86 3.64
C LYS A 13 15.08 2.90 5.17
N LYS A 14 15.07 4.10 5.77
CA LYS A 14 15.10 4.27 7.23
C LYS A 14 13.84 3.72 7.91
N ASN A 15 12.68 3.85 7.27
CA ASN A 15 11.38 3.47 7.84
C ASN A 15 10.91 2.08 7.36
N GLY A 16 11.72 1.34 6.60
CA GLY A 16 11.35 0.04 6.04
C GLY A 16 10.22 0.12 5.02
N TYR A 17 9.99 1.29 4.41
CA TYR A 17 8.95 1.49 3.42
C TYR A 17 9.37 0.81 2.12
N VAL A 18 8.51 -0.07 1.60
CA VAL A 18 8.79 -0.87 0.41
C VAL A 18 7.65 -0.76 -0.59
N LEU A 19 7.98 -0.61 -1.87
CA LEU A 19 7.01 -0.76 -2.93
C LEU A 19 6.69 -2.25 -3.11
N LYS A 20 5.43 -2.63 -2.87
CA LYS A 20 4.92 -3.96 -3.18
C LYS A 20 3.87 -3.82 -4.28
N SER A 21 4.06 -4.59 -5.37
CA SER A 21 3.15 -4.64 -6.50
C SER A 21 2.65 -6.06 -6.69
N PHE A 22 1.35 -6.23 -6.86
CA PHE A 22 0.69 -7.50 -7.15
C PHE A 22 -0.11 -7.37 -8.44
N LYS A 23 -0.36 -8.49 -9.13
CA LYS A 23 -1.30 -8.52 -10.25
C LYS A 23 -2.72 -8.58 -9.70
N MET A 24 -3.62 -7.79 -10.27
CA MET A 24 -5.05 -7.83 -9.96
C MET A 24 -5.89 -7.37 -11.15
N TYR A 25 -7.19 -7.64 -11.12
CA TYR A 25 -8.11 -7.18 -12.16
C TYR A 25 -8.23 -5.67 -12.16
N GLN A 26 -8.12 -5.07 -13.35
CA GLN A 26 -8.21 -3.62 -13.52
C GLN A 26 -9.55 -3.06 -13.05
N THR A 27 -10.65 -3.72 -13.38
CA THR A 27 -12.01 -3.30 -12.98
C THR A 27 -12.15 -3.18 -11.47
N LEU A 28 -11.64 -4.17 -10.73
CA LEU A 28 -11.63 -4.16 -9.27
C LEU A 28 -10.75 -3.03 -8.71
N PHE A 29 -9.59 -2.80 -9.31
CA PHE A 29 -8.70 -1.72 -8.88
C PHE A 29 -9.31 -0.33 -9.09
N ASP A 30 -9.97 -0.11 -10.23
CA ASP A 30 -10.62 1.15 -10.56
C ASP A 30 -11.80 1.44 -9.61
N GLU A 31 -12.61 0.43 -9.29
CA GLU A 31 -13.70 0.55 -8.31
C GLU A 31 -13.16 0.85 -6.90
N PHE A 32 -12.09 0.17 -6.49
CA PHE A 32 -11.42 0.43 -5.22
C PHE A 32 -10.88 1.87 -5.14
N LYS A 33 -10.24 2.35 -6.21
CA LYS A 33 -9.72 3.70 -6.32
C LYS A 33 -10.84 4.75 -6.24
N ALA A 34 -11.91 4.57 -7.01
CA ALA A 34 -13.06 5.48 -7.01
C ALA A 34 -13.73 5.54 -5.62
N THR A 35 -13.84 4.38 -4.95
CA THR A 35 -14.38 4.29 -3.59
C THR A 35 -13.49 5.01 -2.58
N CYS A 36 -12.17 4.83 -2.64
CA CYS A 36 -11.24 5.55 -1.76
C CYS A 36 -11.34 7.06 -1.92
N GLN A 37 -11.44 7.55 -3.17
CA GLN A 37 -11.61 8.97 -3.48
C GLN A 37 -12.93 9.51 -2.92
N ARG A 38 -14.05 8.79 -3.14
CA ARG A 38 -15.37 9.17 -2.63
C ARG A 38 -15.42 9.24 -1.11
N LEU A 39 -14.70 8.36 -0.42
CA LEU A 39 -14.66 8.30 1.05
C LEU A 39 -13.56 9.19 1.67
N GLY A 40 -12.75 9.88 0.86
CA GLY A 40 -11.67 10.74 1.34
C GLY A 40 -10.53 9.98 2.03
N VAL A 41 -10.33 8.70 1.70
CA VAL A 41 -9.27 7.86 2.27
C VAL A 41 -8.16 7.59 1.25
N THR A 42 -6.96 7.32 1.74
CA THR A 42 -5.84 6.92 0.87
C THR A 42 -5.92 5.43 0.54
N GLN A 43 -5.60 5.08 -0.70
CA GLN A 43 -5.55 3.68 -1.16
C GLN A 43 -4.60 2.84 -0.29
N SER A 44 -3.39 3.36 -0.03
CA SER A 44 -2.39 2.70 0.81
C SER A 44 -2.84 2.54 2.26
N GLY A 45 -3.53 3.53 2.82
CA GLY A 45 -4.10 3.46 4.15
C GLY A 45 -5.18 2.37 4.26
N GLN A 46 -6.07 2.29 3.27
CA GLN A 46 -7.11 1.28 3.24
C GLN A 46 -6.56 -0.14 3.04
N ILE A 47 -5.58 -0.32 2.15
CA ILE A 47 -4.88 -1.61 1.98
C ILE A 47 -4.18 -2.01 3.28
N SER A 48 -3.51 -1.07 3.96
CA SER A 48 -2.84 -1.34 5.23
C SER A 48 -3.82 -1.79 6.33
N LYS A 49 -5.03 -1.22 6.36
CA LYS A 49 -6.09 -1.64 7.29
C LYS A 49 -6.54 -3.08 6.99
N LEU A 50 -6.81 -3.39 5.73
CA LEU A 50 -7.21 -4.74 5.30
C LEU A 50 -6.12 -5.78 5.61
N MET A 51 -4.85 -5.47 5.35
CA MET A 51 -3.72 -6.34 5.67
C MET A 51 -3.62 -6.61 7.17
N LYS A 52 -3.72 -5.58 8.01
CA LYS A 52 -3.66 -5.74 9.48
C LYS A 52 -4.81 -6.58 10.00
N GLN A 53 -6.02 -6.33 9.50
CA GLN A 53 -7.20 -7.10 9.87
C GLN A 53 -7.03 -8.58 9.50
N PHE A 54 -6.61 -8.88 8.28
CA PHE A 54 -6.38 -10.25 7.83
C PHE A 54 -5.32 -10.97 8.66
N VAL A 55 -4.22 -10.29 9.03
CA VAL A 55 -3.18 -10.86 9.90
C VAL A 55 -3.71 -11.15 11.30
N GLU A 56 -4.49 -10.23 11.88
CA GLU A 56 -5.07 -10.42 13.21
C GLU A 56 -6.06 -11.59 13.24
N GLU A 57 -6.95 -11.67 12.26
CA GLU A 57 -7.95 -12.74 12.15
C GLU A 57 -7.32 -14.14 12.00
N ASN A 58 -6.09 -14.21 11.49
CA ASN A 58 -5.39 -15.47 11.21
C ASN A 58 -4.14 -15.66 12.09
N ARG A 59 -3.98 -14.88 13.16
CA ARG A 59 -2.87 -15.09 14.09
C ARG A 59 -3.12 -16.37 14.88
N GLU A 60 -2.27 -17.39 14.66
CA GLU A 60 -2.30 -18.63 15.44
C GLU A 60 -2.14 -18.29 16.94
N LYS A 61 -2.97 -18.92 17.78
CA LYS A 61 -2.95 -18.73 19.24
C LYS A 61 -1.80 -19.47 19.89
#